data_AF-A0A5J5RYK7-F1
#
_entry.id   AF-A0A5J5RYK7-F1
#
_cell.length_a   1.000
_cell.length_b   1.000
_cell.length_c   1.000
_cell.angle_alpha   90.00
_cell.angle_beta   90.00
_cell.angle_gamma   90.00
#
_symmetry.space_group_name_H-M   'P 1'
#
loop_
_entity.id
_entity.type
_entity.pdbx_description
1 polymer ?
#
loop_
_entity_poly.entity_id
_entity_poly.type
_entity_poly.pdbx_seq_one_letter_code
_entity_poly.pdbx_strand_id
1 'polypeptide(L)'
;MTMAFTPEMAINMWNHMVENHVSTLDESANELLIGLCNLGRLVEVKRFVETMLDKRISIYDSTMEKLKNPFYKKGRSFRDKYDSLSREWKAMKMS
;
A
#
# COMPACT_ATOMS: atom_id res chain seq x y z
N MET A 1 30.97 1.25 -12.76
CA MET A 1 31.34 0.43 -11.59
C MET A 1 30.05 0.02 -10.90
N THR A 2 29.52 -1.15 -11.24
CA THR A 2 28.36 -1.71 -10.52
C THR A 2 28.87 -2.18 -9.17
N MET A 3 28.45 -1.52 -8.08
CA MET A 3 28.63 -2.12 -6.76
C MET A 3 27.83 -3.43 -6.75
N ALA A 4 28.53 -4.55 -6.88
CA ALA A 4 27.94 -5.84 -6.61
C ALA A 4 27.71 -5.88 -5.09
N PHE A 5 26.45 -5.89 -4.66
CA PHE A 5 26.13 -6.20 -3.27
C PHE A 5 26.66 -7.61 -3.01
N THR A 6 27.70 -7.73 -2.17
CA THR A 6 28.18 -9.04 -1.76
C THR A 6 27.15 -9.68 -0.83
N PRO A 7 27.09 -11.03 -0.75
CA PRO A 7 26.17 -11.70 0.17
C PRO A 7 26.29 -11.20 1.62
N GLU A 8 27.49 -10.84 2.05
CA GLU A 8 27.77 -10.30 3.39
C GLU A 8 27.08 -8.93 3.59
N MET A 9 27.09 -8.07 2.56
CA MET A 9 26.40 -6.78 2.62
C MET A 9 24.88 -6.96 2.67
N ALA A 10 24.35 -7.94 1.92
CA ALA A 10 22.92 -8.27 1.96
C ALA A 10 22.50 -8.82 3.34
N ILE A 11 23.32 -9.69 3.96
CA ILE A 11 23.07 -10.22 5.31
C ILE A 11 23.10 -9.10 6.36
N ASN A 12 24.08 -8.19 6.27
CA ASN A 12 24.16 -7.06 7.20
C ASN A 12 22.94 -6.13 7.08
N MET A 13 22.49 -5.85 5.86
CA MET A 13 21.25 -5.08 5.65
C MET A 13 20.03 -5.81 6.20
N TRP A 14 19.91 -7.13 5.99
CA TRP A 14 18.81 -7.93 6.53
C TRP A 14 18.77 -7.87 8.06
N ASN A 15 19.90 -8.11 8.73
CA ASN A 15 19.98 -8.04 10.19
C ASN A 15 19.60 -6.65 10.70
N HIS A 16 20.09 -5.59 10.04
CA HIS A 16 19.73 -4.23 10.39
C HIS A 16 18.22 -3.96 10.26
N MET A 17 17.58 -4.43 9.18
CA MET A 17 16.13 -4.29 9.00
C MET A 17 15.35 -5.04 10.08
N VAL A 18 15.79 -6.25 10.46
CA VAL A 18 15.16 -7.05 11.52
C VAL A 18 15.31 -6.40 12.89
N GLU A 19 16.54 -5.99 13.25
CA GLU A 19 16.86 -5.39 14.55
C GLU A 19 16.15 -4.05 14.78
N ASN A 20 15.98 -3.27 13.71
CA ASN A 20 15.36 -1.93 13.80
C ASN A 20 13.88 -1.93 13.42
N HIS A 21 13.27 -3.11 13.22
CA HIS A 21 11.87 -3.26 12.80
C HIS A 21 11.52 -2.41 11.57
N VAL A 22 12.45 -2.32 10.61
CA VAL A 22 12.25 -1.57 9.37
C VAL A 22 11.30 -2.38 8.49
N SER A 23 10.06 -1.93 8.40
CA SER A 23 9.06 -2.51 7.52
C SER A 23 9.48 -2.42 6.04
N THR A 24 9.02 -3.39 5.27
CA THR A 24 9.15 -3.33 3.81
C THR A 24 8.32 -2.16 3.26
N LEU A 25 8.67 -1.69 2.05
CA LEU A 25 7.93 -0.61 1.38
C LEU A 25 6.43 -0.95 1.25
N ASP A 26 6.12 -2.19 0.89
CA ASP A 26 4.74 -2.67 0.77
C ASP A 26 4.03 -2.66 2.13
N GLU A 27 4.66 -3.17 3.19
CA GLU A 27 4.08 -3.17 4.53
C GLU A 27 3.80 -1.75 5.04
N SER A 28 4.77 -0.84 4.94
CA SER A 28 4.59 0.57 5.31
C SER A 28 3.50 1.27 4.49
N ALA A 29 3.40 0.96 3.21
CA ALA A 29 2.35 1.48 2.33
C ALA A 29 0.96 1.03 2.79
N ASN A 30 0.79 -0.25 3.11
CA ASN A 30 -0.49 -0.79 3.58
C ASN A 30 -0.89 -0.20 4.94
N GLU A 31 0.06 -0.05 5.87
CA GLU A 31 -0.20 0.59 7.17
C GLU A 31 -0.59 2.07 7.02
N LEU A 32 0.05 2.82 6.10
CA LEU A 32 -0.33 4.19 5.80
C LEU A 32 -1.79 4.27 5.33
N LEU A 33 -2.22 3.39 4.42
CA LEU A 33 -3.59 3.36 3.93
C LEU A 33 -4.60 3.06 5.04
N ILE A 34 -4.30 2.07 5.90
CA ILE A 34 -5.15 1.72 7.04
C ILE A 34 -5.25 2.90 8.01
N GLY A 35 -4.12 3.52 8.37
CA GLY A 35 -4.08 4.67 9.28
C GLY A 35 -4.88 5.86 8.76
N LEU A 36 -4.67 6.25 7.50
CA LEU A 36 -5.45 7.32 6.86
C LEU A 36 -6.95 6.99 6.82
N CYS A 37 -7.30 5.74 6.55
CA CYS A 37 -8.69 5.29 6.50
C CYS A 37 -9.36 5.35 7.87
N ASN A 38 -8.68 4.90 8.92
CA ASN A 38 -9.16 4.97 10.30
C ASN A 38 -9.36 6.41 10.77
N LEU A 39 -8.54 7.35 10.28
CA LEU A 39 -8.70 8.79 10.52
C LEU A 39 -9.77 9.45 9.63
N GLY A 40 -10.47 8.69 8.77
CA GLY A 40 -11.49 9.20 7.85
C GLY A 40 -10.94 10.06 6.70
N ARG A 41 -9.62 10.05 6.47
CA ARG A 41 -8.92 10.85 5.44
C ARG A 41 -9.01 10.18 4.06
N LEU A 42 -10.23 9.87 3.62
CA LEU A 42 -10.49 9.03 2.45
C LEU A 42 -10.02 9.64 1.12
N VAL A 43 -9.94 10.96 1.03
CA VAL A 43 -9.36 11.64 -0.15
C VAL A 43 -7.87 11.32 -0.29
N GLU A 44 -7.15 11.27 0.83
CA GLU A 44 -5.73 10.95 0.83
C GLU A 44 -5.49 9.47 0.60
N VAL A 45 -6.34 8.59 1.17
CA VAL A 45 -6.33 7.16 0.85
C VAL A 45 -6.39 6.97 -0.67
N LYS A 46 -7.33 7.62 -1.38
CA LYS A 46 -7.41 7.55 -2.85
C LYS A 46 -6.11 7.97 -3.52
N ARG A 47 -5.57 9.14 -3.17
CA ARG A 47 -4.33 9.67 -3.76
C ARG A 47 -3.14 8.72 -3.58
N PHE A 48 -3.03 8.13 -2.38
CA PHE A 48 -1.94 7.20 -2.09
C PHE A 48 -2.12 5.85 -2.79
N VAL A 49 -3.35 5.32 -2.89
CA VAL A 49 -3.62 4.12 -3.70
C VAL A 49 -3.20 4.34 -5.16
N GLU A 50 -3.58 5.47 -5.77
CA GLU A 50 -3.18 5.80 -7.15
C GLU A 50 -1.66 5.86 -7.31
N THR A 51 -0.96 6.48 -6.35
CA THR A 51 0.51 6.56 -6.34
C THR A 51 1.15 5.18 -6.19
N MET A 52 0.59 4.30 -5.35
CA MET A 52 1.10 2.95 -5.14
C MET A 52 0.90 2.08 -6.38
N LEU A 53 -0.25 2.18 -7.04
CA LEU A 53 -0.49 1.50 -8.31
C LEU A 53 0.50 1.96 -9.39
N ASP A 54 0.67 3.28 -9.56
CA ASP A 54 1.64 3.86 -10.51
C ASP A 54 3.07 3.34 -10.26
N LYS A 55 3.46 3.22 -8.99
CA LYS A 55 4.79 2.76 -8.56
C LYS A 55 4.93 1.24 -8.42
N ARG A 56 3.90 0.46 -8.75
CA ARG A 56 3.87 -1.01 -8.59
C ARG A 56 4.16 -1.46 -7.15
N ILE A 57 3.73 -0.68 -6.16
CA ILE A 57 3.78 -1.04 -4.74
C ILE A 57 2.57 -1.93 -4.43
N SER A 58 2.80 -3.03 -3.72
CA SER A 58 1.75 -4.02 -3.45
C SER A 58 0.75 -3.50 -2.42
N ILE A 59 -0.54 -3.52 -2.77
CA ILE A 59 -1.64 -3.30 -1.83
C ILE A 59 -2.28 -4.65 -1.55
N TYR A 60 -2.33 -5.04 -0.28
CA TYR A 60 -2.82 -6.33 0.15
C TYR A 60 -4.35 -6.41 0.05
N ASP A 61 -4.89 -7.61 -0.17
CA ASP A 61 -6.33 -7.84 -0.18
C ASP A 61 -6.98 -7.39 1.13
N SER A 62 -6.35 -7.74 2.25
CA SER A 62 -6.80 -7.37 3.61
C SER A 62 -6.87 -5.85 3.81
N THR A 63 -5.94 -5.10 3.21
CA THR A 63 -5.98 -3.63 3.22
C THR A 63 -7.17 -3.13 2.43
N MET A 64 -7.35 -3.59 1.18
CA MET A 64 -8.48 -3.18 0.34
C MET A 64 -9.84 -3.52 0.96
N GLU A 65 -9.95 -4.65 1.65
CA GLU A 65 -11.15 -5.01 2.41
C GLU A 65 -11.44 -4.02 3.55
N LYS A 66 -10.44 -3.66 4.34
CA LYS A 66 -10.56 -2.66 5.43
C LYS A 66 -10.98 -1.28 4.90
N LEU A 67 -10.48 -0.89 3.72
CA LEU A 67 -10.82 0.39 3.09
C LEU A 67 -12.30 0.48 2.64
N LYS A 68 -12.94 -0.66 2.33
CA LYS A 68 -14.28 -0.68 1.70
C LYS A 68 -15.35 0.01 2.55
N ASN A 69 -15.46 -0.39 3.82
CA ASN A 69 -16.58 0.02 4.66
C ASN A 69 -16.58 1.54 4.93
N PRO A 70 -15.44 2.19 5.28
CA PRO A 70 -15.38 3.64 5.44
C PRO A 70 -15.78 4.42 4.17
N PHE A 71 -15.34 3.99 2.99
CA PHE A 71 -15.75 4.62 1.72
C PHE A 71 -17.25 4.46 1.46
N TYR A 72 -17.80 3.27 1.69
CA TYR A 72 -19.22 2.98 1.45
C TYR A 72 -20.15 3.75 2.39
N LYS A 73 -19.73 3.97 3.65
CA LYS A 73 -20.48 4.74 4.64
C LYS A 73 -20.47 6.24 4.39
N LYS A 74 -19.47 6.79 3.69
CA LYS A 74 -19.34 8.23 3.45
C LYS A 74 -20.33 8.77 2.41
N GLY A 75 -20.87 7.91 1.56
CA GLY A 75 -21.90 8.24 0.57
C GLY A 75 -21.56 7.80 -0.85
N ARG A 76 -22.50 8.02 -1.78
CA ARG A 76 -22.41 7.52 -3.16
C ARG A 76 -21.11 7.92 -3.87
N SER A 77 -20.72 9.20 -3.77
CA SER A 77 -19.49 9.68 -4.41
C SER A 77 -18.22 8.95 -3.95
N PHE A 78 -18.11 8.62 -2.65
CA PHE A 78 -16.97 7.87 -2.13
C PHE A 78 -17.05 6.40 -2.49
N ARG A 79 -18.26 5.81 -2.50
CA ARG A 79 -18.48 4.45 -3.00
C ARG A 79 -17.97 4.29 -4.44
N ASP A 80 -18.39 5.18 -5.34
CA ASP A 80 -18.01 5.13 -6.75
C ASP A 80 -16.49 5.25 -6.94
N LYS A 81 -15.82 6.07 -6.11
CA LYS A 81 -14.35 6.18 -6.08
C LYS A 81 -13.69 4.87 -5.64
N TYR A 82 -14.19 4.24 -4.57
CA TYR A 82 -13.66 2.95 -4.13
C TYR A 82 -13.84 1.88 -5.21
N ASP A 83 -14.99 1.84 -5.88
CA ASP A 83 -15.27 0.84 -6.91
C ASP A 83 -14.39 1.04 -8.16
N SER A 84 -13.99 2.27 -8.50
CA SER A 84 -12.96 2.51 -9.53
C SER A 84 -11.60 1.98 -9.09
N LEU A 85 -11.13 2.39 -7.91
CA LEU A 85 -9.83 1.96 -7.38
C LEU A 85 -9.74 0.45 -7.25
N SER A 86 -10.79 -0.21 -6.79
CA SER A 86 -10.84 -1.67 -6.64
C SER A 86 -10.72 -2.39 -7.98
N ARG A 87 -11.32 -1.85 -9.05
CA ARG A 87 -11.19 -2.41 -10.40
C ARG A 87 -9.78 -2.23 -10.95
N GLU A 88 -9.20 -1.03 -10.81
CA GLU A 88 -7.84 -0.73 -11.24
C GLU A 88 -6.80 -1.60 -10.53
N TRP A 89 -6.89 -1.70 -9.21
CA TRP A 89 -6.02 -2.55 -8.40
C TRP A 89 -6.12 -4.03 -8.79
N LYS A 90 -7.33 -4.56 -9.00
CA LYS A 90 -7.51 -5.95 -9.47
C LYS A 90 -6.90 -6.17 -10.84
N ALA A 91 -7.05 -5.22 -11.78
CA ALA A 91 -6.45 -5.31 -13.11
C ALA A 91 -4.92 -5.36 -13.02
N MET A 92 -4.31 -4.58 -12.13
CA MET A 92 -2.87 -4.57 -11.91
C MET A 92 -2.34 -5.87 -11.28
N LYS A 93 -3.12 -6.52 -10.41
CA LYS A 93 -2.74 -7.78 -9.78
C LYS A 93 -2.70 -8.97 -10.75
N MET A 94 -3.40 -8.85 -11.88
CA MET A 94 -3.49 -9.87 -12.93
C MET A 94 -2.53 -9.60 -14.11
N SER A 95 -1.80 -8.48 -14.11
CA SER A 95 -0.83 -8.10 -15.14
C SER A 95 0.59 -8.48 -14.74
#